data_AF-X1QK68-F1
#
_entry.id   AF-X1QK68-F1
#
_cell.length_a   1.000
_cell.length_b   1.000
_cell.length_c   1.000
_cell.angle_alpha   90.00
_cell.angle_beta   90.00
_cell.angle_gamma   90.00
#
_symmetry.space_group_name_H-M   'P 1'
#
loop_
_entity.id
_entity.type
_entity.pdbx_description
1 polymer ?
#
loop_
_entity_poly.entity_id
_entity_poly.type
_entity_poly.pdbx_seq_one_letter_code
_entity_poly.pdbx_strand_id
1 'polypeptide(L)'
;MAKWNMATRKSDTDVAESIIDRAKKRLRLSTPTRAGDDYYLPGLKQFGDAYDRYHLQTDGKGDWGCSCYSHYGGEFRQEKVCSHSEAVALHFNLPCQRTLPLKEKPEQRESEEKEPELLAPEQPTPDHPCDILDIPPQYTEWRPYQRETVEWLVRRLKNGNKFNVLEAPTGSGKSLDAIAAVKLTGLKAIYIVSTRQLQQQLANDFPGTIIIWGREHYPCPRFPGTDLTAADCTHRKHAPCPKIGQCPYKQQKRKALTANLVITNYSFALHEMNYVGGLSGRLQVDDEGDLVEGEIMKFMSLILTQRQLERCEIEPPKFKTKLDAWLEWVRPTLEKVGRQNNE
;
A
#
# COMPACT_ATOMS: atom_id res chain seq x y z
N MET A 1 -4.15 3.13 32.27
CA MET A 1 -3.84 3.19 30.82
C MET A 1 -3.75 4.65 30.43
N ALA A 2 -2.56 5.12 30.05
CA ALA A 2 -2.30 6.54 29.80
C ALA A 2 -3.08 7.04 28.58
N LYS A 3 -3.80 8.15 28.75
CA LYS A 3 -4.57 8.83 27.71
C LYS A 3 -3.61 9.43 26.68
N TRP A 4 -3.82 9.08 25.41
CA TRP A 4 -3.18 9.72 24.27
C TRP A 4 -3.69 11.18 24.20
N ASN A 5 -2.82 12.15 24.49
CA ASN A 5 -3.13 13.57 24.46
C ASN A 5 -2.28 14.24 23.36
N MET A 6 -2.93 14.67 22.27
CA MET A 6 -2.27 15.37 21.15
C MET A 6 -1.86 16.81 21.48
N ALA A 7 -2.23 17.35 22.65
CA ALA A 7 -1.94 18.73 23.04
C ALA A 7 -0.54 18.94 23.66
N THR A 8 0.27 17.89 23.83
CA THR A 8 1.62 17.98 24.42
C THR A 8 2.72 17.57 23.43
N ARG A 9 2.59 17.95 22.15
CA ARG A 9 3.77 17.95 21.27
C ARG A 9 4.68 19.09 21.71
N LYS A 10 5.77 18.74 22.40
CA LYS A 10 6.91 19.65 22.58
C LYS A 10 7.42 20.09 21.20
N SER A 11 7.87 21.33 21.15
CA SER A 11 8.50 22.03 20.04
C SER A 11 9.60 21.23 19.33
N ASP A 12 9.67 21.38 18.00
CA ASP A 12 10.63 20.78 17.06
C ASP A 12 12.11 20.93 17.47
N THR A 13 12.65 19.93 18.19
CA THR A 13 14.12 19.81 18.40
C THR A 13 14.63 18.38 18.47
N ASP A 14 13.76 17.35 18.62
CA ASP A 14 14.21 15.96 18.69
C ASP A 14 14.07 15.24 17.34
N VAL A 15 15.14 14.56 16.93
CA VAL A 15 15.15 13.70 15.74
C VAL A 15 14.09 12.60 15.89
N ALA A 16 13.22 12.45 14.88
CA ALA A 16 12.18 11.43 14.90
C ALA A 16 12.78 10.02 15.08
N GLU A 17 12.23 9.23 16.01
CA GLU A 17 12.72 7.88 16.34
C GLU A 17 12.81 6.95 15.11
N SER A 18 11.90 7.11 14.16
CA SER A 18 11.92 6.38 12.89
C SER A 18 13.12 6.73 11.99
N ILE A 19 13.63 7.95 12.07
CA ILE A 19 14.83 8.39 11.35
C ILE A 19 16.08 7.79 12.01
N ILE A 20 16.12 7.77 13.34
CA ILE A 20 17.22 7.15 14.11
C ILE A 20 17.28 5.64 13.82
N ASP A 21 16.15 4.93 13.83
CA ASP A 21 16.10 3.51 13.50
C ASP A 21 16.55 3.25 12.05
N ARG A 22 16.10 4.08 11.11
CA ARG A 22 16.54 4.01 9.71
C ARG A 22 18.04 4.26 9.58
N ALA A 23 18.60 5.23 10.28
CA ALA A 23 20.03 5.54 10.30
C ALA A 23 20.85 4.37 10.87
N LYS A 24 20.43 3.78 11.99
CA LYS A 24 21.06 2.58 12.56
C LYS A 24 21.05 1.40 11.60
N LYS A 25 19.95 1.18 10.88
CA LYS A 25 19.87 0.12 9.87
C LYS A 25 20.80 0.39 8.68
N ARG A 26 20.99 1.65 8.28
CA ARG A 26 21.99 2.02 7.26
C ARG A 26 23.41 1.66 7.72
N LEU A 27 23.77 2.00 8.95
CA LEU A 27 25.10 1.71 9.51
C LEU A 27 25.42 0.22 9.66
N ARG A 28 24.41 -0.66 9.67
CA ARG A 28 24.62 -2.12 9.61
C ARG A 28 25.01 -2.61 8.22
N LEU A 29 24.75 -1.81 7.18
CA LEU A 29 24.79 -2.21 5.77
C LEU A 29 25.79 -1.37 4.96
N SER A 30 26.19 -0.21 5.48
CA SER A 30 27.24 0.63 4.92
C SER A 30 28.02 1.35 6.02
N THR A 31 29.25 1.74 5.71
CA THR A 31 30.11 2.53 6.61
C THR A 31 30.35 3.90 5.98
N PRO A 32 30.02 5.01 6.67
CA PRO A 32 30.35 6.36 6.21
C PRO A 32 31.86 6.57 6.15
N THR A 33 32.32 7.43 5.24
CA THR A 33 33.72 7.84 5.13
C THR A 33 33.86 9.36 5.22
N ARG A 34 35.04 9.84 5.60
CA ARG A 34 35.36 11.26 5.69
C ARG A 34 36.59 11.56 4.84
N ALA A 35 36.56 12.65 4.07
CA ALA A 35 37.72 13.19 3.37
C ALA A 35 37.78 14.71 3.59
N GLY A 36 38.75 15.18 4.36
CA GLY A 36 38.80 16.59 4.78
C GLY A 36 37.59 16.97 5.63
N ASP A 37 36.88 18.02 5.21
CA ASP A 37 35.66 18.52 5.86
C ASP A 37 34.37 17.89 5.29
N ASP A 38 34.51 17.02 4.29
CA ASP A 38 33.41 16.35 3.62
C ASP A 38 33.19 14.93 4.14
N TYR A 39 31.91 14.56 4.20
CA TYR A 39 31.45 13.24 4.60
C TYR A 39 30.72 12.56 3.45
N TYR A 40 30.90 11.25 3.35
CA TYR A 40 30.28 10.43 2.32
C TYR A 40 29.57 9.24 2.94
N LEU A 41 28.35 8.99 2.48
CA LEU A 41 27.56 7.84 2.90
C LEU A 41 27.17 7.02 1.65
N PRO A 42 27.49 5.72 1.59
CA PRO A 42 27.02 4.88 0.49
C PRO A 42 25.48 4.83 0.45
N GLY A 43 24.93 5.01 -0.75
CA GLY A 43 23.52 4.85 -1.02
C GLY A 43 23.12 3.38 -0.98
N LEU A 44 21.90 3.10 -0.52
CA LEU A 44 21.39 1.76 -0.31
C LEU A 44 20.00 1.63 -0.96
N LYS A 45 19.93 0.86 -2.06
CA LYS A 45 18.69 0.66 -2.85
C LYS A 45 17.49 0.17 -2.02
N GLN A 46 17.72 -0.65 -1.01
CA GLN A 46 16.69 -1.12 -0.07
C GLN A 46 16.01 0.00 0.73
N PHE A 47 16.65 1.17 0.86
CA PHE A 47 16.09 2.39 1.44
C PHE A 47 15.57 3.38 0.39
N GLY A 48 15.48 2.98 -0.88
CA GLY A 48 15.00 3.85 -1.97
C GLY A 48 15.92 5.05 -2.21
N ASP A 49 17.21 4.89 -1.98
CA ASP A 49 18.22 5.91 -2.27
C ASP A 49 18.42 6.07 -3.77
N ALA A 50 18.50 7.31 -4.23
CA ALA A 50 18.61 7.68 -5.64
C ALA A 50 20.07 7.83 -6.14
N TYR A 51 21.02 7.98 -5.21
CA TYR A 51 22.43 8.14 -5.51
C TYR A 51 23.21 6.97 -4.95
N ASP A 52 24.24 6.50 -5.66
CA ASP A 52 25.16 5.47 -5.16
C ASP A 52 25.95 5.94 -3.93
N ARG A 53 26.09 7.27 -3.78
CA ARG A 53 26.77 7.90 -2.66
C ARG A 53 26.18 9.28 -2.39
N TYR A 54 25.92 9.55 -1.12
CA TYR A 54 25.50 10.86 -0.64
C TYR A 54 26.70 11.65 -0.14
N HIS A 55 26.73 12.93 -0.47
CA HIS A 55 27.71 13.89 0.04
C HIS A 55 27.07 14.72 1.15
N LEU A 56 27.80 14.91 2.24
CA LEU A 56 27.34 15.64 3.42
C LEU A 56 28.44 16.56 3.95
N GLN A 57 28.01 17.69 4.50
CA GLN A 57 28.86 18.69 5.17
C GLN A 57 28.20 19.07 6.50
N THR A 58 28.97 19.51 7.49
CA THR A 58 28.40 19.99 8.76
C THR A 58 29.16 21.20 9.29
N ASP A 59 28.46 22.03 10.06
CA ASP A 59 29.06 23.13 10.83
C ASP A 59 29.67 22.66 12.18
N GLY A 60 29.51 21.38 12.52
CA GLY A 60 29.97 20.77 13.76
C GLY A 60 29.10 21.07 14.99
N LYS A 61 28.06 21.90 14.87
CA LYS A 61 27.17 22.30 15.96
C LYS A 61 25.79 21.66 15.87
N GLY A 62 25.47 21.03 14.75
CA GLY A 62 24.24 20.25 14.57
C GLY A 62 23.59 20.46 13.21
N ASP A 63 24.06 21.40 12.40
CA ASP A 63 23.52 21.67 11.08
C ASP A 63 24.29 20.84 10.05
N TRP A 64 23.55 20.11 9.23
CA TRP A 64 24.10 19.24 8.19
C TRP A 64 23.62 19.67 6.81
N GLY A 65 24.52 19.86 5.85
CA GLY A 65 24.20 19.85 4.43
C GLY A 65 24.15 18.42 3.91
N CYS A 66 23.14 18.05 3.12
CA CYS A 66 23.09 16.72 2.50
C CYS A 66 22.64 16.78 1.04
N SER A 67 23.29 16.00 0.17
CA SER A 67 22.93 15.88 -1.23
C SER A 67 21.57 15.21 -1.47
N CYS A 68 20.90 14.64 -0.46
CA CYS A 68 19.56 14.08 -0.64
C CYS A 68 18.49 15.13 -0.98
N TYR A 69 18.81 16.43 -0.82
CA TYR A 69 17.91 17.53 -1.16
C TYR A 69 17.79 17.79 -2.66
N SER A 70 18.76 17.35 -3.49
CA SER A 70 18.71 17.54 -4.94
C SER A 70 17.78 16.54 -5.66
N HIS A 71 17.17 15.60 -4.95
CA HIS A 71 16.24 14.59 -5.48
C HIS A 71 14.80 14.80 -4.97
N TYR A 72 13.82 14.19 -5.66
CA TYR A 72 12.37 14.32 -5.43
C TYR A 72 11.97 14.39 -3.94
N GLY A 73 11.25 15.46 -3.59
CA GLY A 73 10.72 15.72 -2.26
C GLY A 73 11.70 16.29 -1.22
N GLY A 74 12.92 16.70 -1.62
CA GLY A 74 13.91 17.35 -0.75
C GLY A 74 13.43 18.67 -0.13
N GLU A 75 12.73 19.50 -0.90
CA GLU A 75 12.21 20.80 -0.45
C GLU A 75 11.19 20.68 0.68
N PHE A 76 10.37 19.62 0.72
CA PHE A 76 9.40 19.37 1.80
C PHE A 76 10.04 18.92 3.12
N ARG A 77 11.35 18.65 3.13
CA ARG A 77 12.13 18.19 4.30
C ARG A 77 13.05 19.27 4.86
N GLN A 78 12.96 20.51 4.40
CA GLN A 78 13.79 21.61 4.92
C GLN A 78 13.69 21.69 6.45
N GLU A 79 14.85 21.87 7.10
CA GLU A 79 15.02 21.94 8.55
C GLU A 79 14.71 20.66 9.33
N LYS A 80 14.35 19.55 8.67
CA LYS A 80 14.21 18.22 9.30
C LYS A 80 15.48 17.39 9.12
N VAL A 81 15.77 16.53 10.08
CA VAL A 81 16.90 15.58 9.98
C VAL A 81 16.58 14.47 8.98
N CYS A 82 17.47 14.23 8.02
CA CYS A 82 17.39 13.09 7.13
C CYS A 82 18.12 11.87 7.70
N SER A 83 17.76 10.67 7.25
CA SER A 83 18.43 9.45 7.72
C SER A 83 19.91 9.36 7.30
N HIS A 84 20.33 10.16 6.32
CA HIS A 84 21.72 10.17 5.85
C HIS A 84 22.62 10.99 6.78
N SER A 85 22.22 12.22 7.13
CA SER A 85 22.94 13.07 8.09
C SER A 85 22.98 12.44 9.47
N GLU A 86 21.86 11.87 9.93
CA GLU A 86 21.79 11.14 11.20
C GLU A 86 22.73 9.93 11.22
N ALA A 87 22.82 9.16 10.12
CA ALA A 87 23.72 8.01 10.07
C ALA A 87 25.20 8.43 10.16
N VAL A 88 25.59 9.50 9.45
CA VAL A 88 26.95 10.03 9.52
C VAL A 88 27.24 10.60 10.91
N ALA A 89 26.32 11.38 11.47
CA ALA A 89 26.43 11.96 12.79
C ALA A 89 26.59 10.90 13.88
N LEU A 90 25.78 9.83 13.85
CA LEU A 90 25.89 8.70 14.77
C LEU A 90 27.24 7.97 14.63
N HIS A 91 27.75 7.80 13.40
CA HIS A 91 29.01 7.10 13.15
C HIS A 91 30.22 7.89 13.66
N PHE A 92 30.23 9.20 13.45
CA PHE A 92 31.34 10.08 13.87
C PHE A 92 31.13 10.73 15.24
N ASN A 93 30.06 10.37 15.96
CA ASN A 93 29.67 10.91 17.26
C ASN A 93 29.57 12.45 17.26
N LEU A 94 28.84 12.98 16.27
CA LEU A 94 28.58 14.40 16.07
C LEU A 94 27.11 14.74 16.33
N PRO A 95 26.78 15.98 16.71
CA PRO A 95 25.39 16.40 16.85
C PRO A 95 24.68 16.45 15.49
N CYS A 96 23.39 16.10 15.45
CA CYS A 96 22.51 16.30 14.29
C CYS A 96 21.18 16.88 14.76
N GLN A 97 20.89 18.12 14.39
CA GLN A 97 19.67 18.84 14.79
C GLN A 97 18.78 19.14 13.59
N ARG A 98 19.37 19.46 12.45
CA ARG A 98 18.64 19.72 11.20
C ARG A 98 19.48 19.35 9.99
N THR A 99 18.81 19.15 8.86
CA THR A 99 19.47 19.00 7.57
C THR A 99 19.01 20.10 6.61
N LEU A 100 19.96 20.63 5.85
CA LEU A 100 19.84 21.74 4.92
C LEU A 100 20.32 21.30 3.53
N PRO A 101 19.91 22.01 2.46
CA PRO A 101 20.52 21.84 1.15
C PRO A 101 22.02 22.15 1.19
N LEU A 102 22.82 21.41 0.41
CA LEU A 102 24.23 21.76 0.21
C LEU A 102 24.34 23.11 -0.52
N LYS A 103 25.34 23.93 -0.14
CA LYS A 103 25.58 25.26 -0.74
C LYS A 103 25.98 25.15 -2.21
N GLU A 104 26.69 24.09 -2.57
CA GLU A 104 27.06 23.75 -3.94
C GLU A 104 26.46 22.39 -4.28
N LYS A 105 25.89 22.25 -5.49
CA LYS A 105 25.38 20.95 -5.96
C LYS A 105 26.57 20.09 -6.40
N PRO A 106 26.89 18.98 -5.71
CA PRO A 106 27.95 18.10 -6.17
C PRO A 106 27.59 17.47 -7.53
N GLU A 107 28.57 17.22 -8.39
CA GLU A 107 28.41 16.33 -9.55
C GLU A 107 28.17 14.91 -9.04
N GLN A 108 26.90 14.49 -8.99
CA GLN A 108 26.52 13.16 -8.51
C GLN A 108 26.21 12.27 -9.69
N ARG A 109 26.88 11.12 -9.76
CA ARG A 109 26.45 10.05 -10.64
C ARG A 109 25.16 9.48 -10.07
N GLU A 110 24.04 9.77 -10.73
CA GLU A 110 22.80 9.02 -10.49
C GLU A 110 23.13 7.54 -10.63
N SER A 111 22.61 6.72 -9.73
CA SER A 111 22.80 5.28 -9.88
C SER A 111 22.18 4.92 -11.23
N GLU A 112 23.00 4.58 -12.22
CA GLU A 112 22.52 4.04 -13.48
C GLU A 112 21.63 2.86 -13.10
N GLU A 113 20.31 3.01 -13.24
CA GLU A 113 19.43 1.86 -13.38
C GLU A 113 19.84 1.18 -14.68
N LYS A 114 20.93 0.42 -14.63
CA LYS A 114 21.05 -0.70 -15.56
C LYS A 114 19.79 -1.50 -15.32
N GLU A 115 18.97 -1.61 -16.37
CA GLU A 115 17.94 -2.63 -16.46
C GLU A 115 18.55 -3.90 -15.88
N PRO A 116 17.98 -4.48 -14.81
CA PRO A 116 18.51 -5.72 -14.28
C PRO A 116 18.56 -6.69 -15.46
N GLU A 117 19.75 -7.21 -15.74
CA GLU A 117 19.95 -8.26 -16.74
C GLU A 117 18.88 -9.31 -16.45
N LEU A 118 17.91 -9.41 -17.36
CA LEU A 118 16.64 -10.07 -17.12
C LEU A 118 16.95 -11.53 -16.76
N LEU A 119 16.75 -11.92 -15.50
CA LEU A 119 16.86 -13.32 -15.11
C LEU A 119 15.85 -14.08 -15.96
N ALA A 120 16.36 -14.94 -16.85
CA ALA A 120 15.52 -15.79 -17.67
C ALA A 120 14.63 -16.64 -16.74
N PRO A 121 13.32 -16.76 -17.01
CA PRO A 121 12.46 -17.55 -16.14
C PRO A 121 12.96 -19.00 -16.08
N GLU A 122 13.17 -19.52 -14.87
CA GLU A 122 13.62 -20.92 -14.62
C GLU A 122 12.73 -21.99 -15.28
N GLN A 123 11.50 -21.65 -15.65
CA GLN A 123 10.63 -22.47 -16.47
C GLN A 123 10.07 -21.63 -17.62
N PRO A 124 10.13 -22.13 -18.87
CA PRO A 124 9.57 -21.42 -20.01
C PRO A 124 8.05 -21.30 -19.85
N THR A 125 7.49 -20.19 -20.31
CA THR A 125 6.02 -20.05 -20.44
C THR A 125 5.52 -21.16 -21.36
N PRO A 126 4.52 -21.96 -20.93
CA PRO A 126 3.97 -23.03 -21.75
C PRO A 126 3.43 -22.54 -23.10
N ASP A 127 3.42 -23.42 -24.10
CA ASP A 127 2.92 -23.10 -25.43
C ASP A 127 1.40 -22.85 -25.43
N HIS A 128 0.66 -23.48 -24.51
CA HIS A 128 -0.77 -23.29 -24.33
C HIS A 128 -1.09 -22.72 -22.93
N PRO A 129 -1.94 -21.68 -22.82
CA PRO A 129 -2.30 -21.11 -21.52
C PRO A 129 -2.91 -22.12 -20.55
N CYS A 130 -3.73 -23.05 -21.05
CA CYS A 130 -4.38 -24.10 -20.26
C CYS A 130 -3.41 -25.09 -19.59
N ASP A 131 -2.14 -25.11 -20.00
CA ASP A 131 -1.11 -25.95 -19.34
C ASP A 131 -0.65 -25.33 -18.00
N ILE A 132 -1.01 -24.07 -17.73
CA ILE A 132 -0.77 -23.42 -16.45
C ILE A 132 -1.85 -23.87 -15.46
N LEU A 133 -1.42 -24.29 -14.27
CA LEU A 133 -2.33 -24.79 -13.22
C LEU A 133 -3.47 -23.80 -12.90
N ASP A 134 -4.69 -24.34 -12.86
CA ASP A 134 -5.95 -23.63 -12.63
C ASP A 134 -6.36 -22.63 -13.73
N ILE A 135 -5.66 -22.58 -14.87
CA ILE A 135 -6.17 -21.91 -16.06
C ILE A 135 -7.16 -22.85 -16.76
N PRO A 136 -8.38 -22.39 -17.05
CA PRO A 136 -9.39 -23.26 -17.65
C PRO A 136 -9.05 -23.75 -19.06
N PRO A 137 -9.56 -24.93 -19.46
CA PRO A 137 -9.20 -25.60 -20.71
C PRO A 137 -9.66 -24.85 -21.97
N GLN A 138 -10.56 -23.87 -21.87
CA GLN A 138 -10.95 -23.05 -23.02
C GLN A 138 -9.85 -22.10 -23.52
N TYR A 139 -8.82 -21.83 -22.69
CA TYR A 139 -7.69 -20.99 -23.09
C TYR A 139 -6.61 -21.85 -23.77
N THR A 140 -6.91 -22.34 -24.97
CA THR A 140 -6.05 -23.28 -25.70
C THR A 140 -4.89 -22.60 -26.42
N GLU A 141 -5.01 -21.34 -26.80
CA GLU A 141 -3.97 -20.62 -27.54
C GLU A 141 -3.78 -19.20 -26.99
N TRP A 142 -2.53 -18.73 -27.01
CA TRP A 142 -2.22 -17.34 -26.76
C TRP A 142 -2.72 -16.47 -27.91
N ARG A 143 -3.45 -15.40 -27.59
CA ARG A 143 -3.74 -14.35 -28.58
C ARG A 143 -2.45 -13.59 -28.92
N PRO A 144 -2.43 -12.82 -30.02
CA PRO A 144 -1.26 -12.04 -30.39
C PRO A 144 -0.72 -11.20 -29.22
N TYR A 145 0.59 -11.28 -28.99
CA TYR A 145 1.34 -10.58 -27.93
C TYR A 145 1.08 -11.02 -26.49
N GLN A 146 0.14 -11.96 -26.22
CA GLN A 146 -0.12 -12.38 -24.84
C GLN A 146 1.04 -13.14 -24.23
N ARG A 147 1.63 -14.10 -24.95
CA ARG A 147 2.75 -14.90 -24.44
C ARG A 147 3.93 -14.00 -24.07
N GLU A 148 4.27 -13.07 -24.95
CA GLU A 148 5.34 -12.09 -24.76
C GLU A 148 5.04 -11.17 -23.58
N THR A 149 3.77 -10.77 -23.41
CA THR A 149 3.30 -9.97 -22.27
C THR A 149 3.44 -10.74 -20.96
N VAL A 150 3.03 -12.02 -20.93
CA VAL A 150 3.19 -12.89 -19.75
C VAL A 150 4.66 -13.07 -19.41
N GLU A 151 5.51 -13.35 -20.40
CA GLU A 151 6.95 -13.49 -20.20
C GLU A 151 7.58 -12.20 -19.65
N TRP A 152 7.18 -11.04 -20.18
CA TRP A 152 7.62 -9.74 -19.68
C TRP A 152 7.20 -9.52 -18.22
N LEU A 153 5.94 -9.81 -17.88
CA LEU A 153 5.42 -9.72 -16.52
C LEU A 153 6.20 -10.66 -15.57
N VAL A 154 6.37 -11.93 -15.94
CA VAL A 154 7.09 -12.92 -15.12
C VAL A 154 8.52 -12.45 -14.82
N ARG A 155 9.24 -11.94 -15.83
CA ARG A 155 10.61 -11.41 -15.64
C ARG A 155 10.63 -10.23 -14.67
N ARG A 156 9.75 -9.24 -14.89
CA ARG A 156 9.65 -8.04 -14.04
C ARG A 156 9.30 -8.37 -12.58
N LEU A 157 8.37 -9.30 -12.39
CA LEU A 157 7.95 -9.76 -11.06
C LEU A 157 9.08 -10.51 -10.33
N LYS A 158 9.80 -11.41 -11.02
CA LYS A 158 10.95 -12.13 -10.44
C LYS A 158 12.11 -11.20 -10.08
N ASN A 159 12.32 -10.14 -10.86
CA ASN A 159 13.33 -9.12 -10.59
C ASN A 159 12.98 -8.20 -9.41
N GLY A 160 11.77 -8.32 -8.84
CA GLY A 160 11.33 -7.51 -7.71
C GLY A 160 11.01 -6.06 -8.08
N ASN A 161 10.69 -5.79 -9.35
CA ASN A 161 10.23 -4.47 -9.79
C ASN A 161 8.99 -4.06 -8.99
N LYS A 162 9.07 -2.91 -8.31
CA LYS A 162 8.00 -2.44 -7.42
C LYS A 162 6.71 -2.07 -8.17
N PHE A 163 6.84 -1.46 -9.34
CA PHE A 163 5.73 -0.99 -10.16
C PHE A 163 5.88 -1.51 -11.58
N ASN A 164 4.83 -2.12 -12.10
CA ASN A 164 4.76 -2.66 -13.45
C ASN A 164 3.47 -2.16 -14.07
N VAL A 165 3.58 -1.31 -15.09
CA VAL A 165 2.44 -0.73 -15.81
C VAL A 165 2.34 -1.45 -17.14
N LEU A 166 1.18 -2.07 -17.38
CA LEU A 166 0.83 -2.72 -18.63
C LEU A 166 -0.31 -1.95 -19.28
N GLU A 167 -0.04 -1.35 -20.43
CA GLU A 167 -1.08 -0.75 -21.27
C GLU A 167 -1.45 -1.76 -22.36
N ALA A 168 -2.73 -2.15 -22.38
CA ALA A 168 -3.27 -3.00 -23.43
C ALA A 168 -4.75 -2.66 -23.65
N PRO A 169 -5.28 -2.80 -24.89
CA PRO A 169 -6.65 -2.47 -25.20
C PRO A 169 -7.64 -3.35 -24.42
N THR A 170 -8.87 -2.86 -24.20
CA THR A 170 -9.93 -3.66 -23.61
C THR A 170 -10.23 -4.87 -24.50
N GLY A 171 -10.56 -6.01 -23.88
CA GLY A 171 -10.81 -7.26 -24.61
C GLY A 171 -9.57 -8.00 -25.13
N SER A 172 -8.34 -7.48 -24.96
CA SER A 172 -7.12 -8.19 -25.37
C SER A 172 -6.89 -9.50 -24.62
N GLY A 173 -7.38 -9.59 -23.37
CA GLY A 173 -7.14 -10.73 -22.48
C GLY A 173 -6.25 -10.42 -21.28
N LYS A 174 -6.08 -9.14 -20.90
CA LYS A 174 -5.25 -8.68 -19.77
C LYS A 174 -5.39 -9.51 -18.48
N SER A 175 -6.61 -9.94 -18.16
CA SER A 175 -6.87 -10.75 -16.98
C SER A 175 -6.18 -12.11 -17.04
N LEU A 176 -6.19 -12.77 -18.21
CA LEU A 176 -5.45 -14.01 -18.43
C LEU A 176 -3.95 -13.76 -18.28
N ASP A 177 -3.43 -12.68 -18.86
CA ASP A 177 -2.00 -12.36 -18.83
C ASP A 177 -1.50 -12.18 -17.39
N ALA A 178 -2.23 -11.40 -16.59
CA ALA A 178 -1.90 -11.14 -15.20
C ALA A 178 -2.04 -12.40 -14.32
N ILE A 179 -3.12 -13.18 -14.49
CA ILE A 179 -3.33 -14.41 -13.73
C ILE A 179 -2.25 -15.45 -14.08
N ALA A 180 -1.94 -15.62 -15.36
CA ALA A 180 -0.88 -16.50 -15.82
C ALA A 180 0.48 -16.11 -15.25
N ALA A 181 0.84 -14.82 -15.29
CA ALA A 181 2.09 -14.33 -14.72
C ALA A 181 2.19 -14.57 -13.20
N VAL A 182 1.11 -14.34 -12.45
CA VAL A 182 1.06 -14.66 -11.02
C VAL A 182 1.25 -16.15 -10.78
N LYS A 183 0.55 -17.00 -11.54
CA LYS A 183 0.64 -18.46 -11.41
C LYS A 183 2.06 -18.97 -11.70
N LEU A 184 2.69 -18.49 -12.77
CA LEU A 184 4.04 -18.88 -13.19
C LEU A 184 5.14 -18.38 -12.23
N THR A 185 4.92 -17.26 -11.54
CA THR A 185 5.86 -16.76 -10.53
C THR A 185 5.69 -17.44 -9.17
N GLY A 186 4.54 -18.06 -8.91
CA GLY A 186 4.20 -18.64 -7.61
C GLY A 186 4.05 -17.61 -6.48
N LEU A 187 4.05 -16.31 -6.81
CA LEU A 187 3.92 -15.24 -5.83
C LEU A 187 2.52 -15.23 -5.23
N LYS A 188 2.43 -14.80 -3.96
CA LYS A 188 1.14 -14.50 -3.36
C LYS A 188 0.65 -13.16 -3.87
N ALA A 189 -0.51 -13.15 -4.51
CA ALA A 189 -1.10 -11.97 -5.12
C ALA A 189 -2.55 -11.73 -4.68
N ILE A 190 -2.96 -10.48 -4.84
CA ILE A 190 -4.34 -10.04 -4.84
C ILE A 190 -4.63 -9.41 -6.20
N TYR A 191 -5.72 -9.83 -6.82
CA TYR A 191 -6.24 -9.27 -8.05
C TYR A 191 -7.46 -8.44 -7.69
N ILE A 192 -7.39 -7.14 -7.94
CA ILE A 192 -8.38 -6.16 -7.53
C ILE A 192 -9.09 -5.63 -8.76
N VAL A 193 -10.43 -5.67 -8.74
CA VAL A 193 -11.28 -5.06 -9.76
C VAL A 193 -12.10 -3.92 -9.20
N SER A 194 -12.45 -2.98 -10.08
CA SER A 194 -13.25 -1.79 -9.76
C SER A 194 -14.75 -2.06 -9.63
N THR A 195 -15.29 -3.04 -10.38
CA THR A 195 -16.73 -3.28 -10.44
C THR A 195 -17.11 -4.70 -10.03
N ARG A 196 -18.34 -4.86 -9.52
CA ARG A 196 -18.92 -6.17 -9.21
C ARG A 196 -19.12 -7.03 -10.46
N GLN A 197 -19.40 -6.40 -11.59
CA GLN A 197 -19.57 -7.05 -12.89
C GLN A 197 -18.27 -7.71 -13.35
N LEU A 198 -17.15 -6.98 -13.31
CA LEU A 198 -15.83 -7.54 -13.61
C LEU A 198 -15.45 -8.65 -12.62
N GLN A 199 -15.78 -8.47 -11.34
CA GLN A 199 -15.53 -9.50 -10.33
C GLN A 199 -16.30 -10.79 -10.64
N GLN A 200 -17.56 -10.68 -11.09
CA GLN A 200 -18.38 -11.81 -11.49
C GLN A 200 -17.88 -12.44 -12.79
N GLN A 201 -17.40 -11.63 -13.74
CA GLN A 201 -16.81 -12.12 -14.97
C GLN A 201 -15.59 -13.00 -14.66
N LEU A 202 -14.65 -12.50 -13.84
CA LEU A 202 -13.49 -13.29 -13.42
C LEU A 202 -13.88 -14.55 -12.64
N ALA A 203 -14.97 -14.50 -11.88
CA ALA A 203 -15.50 -15.68 -11.20
C ALA A 203 -15.99 -16.78 -12.12
N ASN A 204 -16.55 -16.40 -13.26
CA ASN A 204 -16.98 -17.35 -14.28
C ASN A 204 -15.78 -17.82 -15.12
N ASP A 205 -14.87 -16.90 -15.44
CA ASP A 205 -13.74 -17.15 -16.32
C ASP A 205 -12.64 -17.97 -15.64
N PHE A 206 -12.49 -17.91 -14.31
CA PHE A 206 -11.43 -18.58 -13.56
C PHE A 206 -11.96 -19.30 -12.30
N PRO A 207 -12.78 -20.35 -12.44
CA PRO A 207 -13.44 -21.03 -11.32
C PRO A 207 -12.47 -21.71 -10.33
N GLY A 208 -11.23 -22.00 -10.75
CA GLY A 208 -10.18 -22.53 -9.88
C GLY A 208 -9.54 -21.49 -8.95
N THR A 209 -9.87 -20.20 -9.10
CA THR A 209 -9.32 -19.13 -8.27
C THR A 209 -10.20 -18.84 -7.05
N ILE A 210 -9.59 -18.34 -5.98
CA ILE A 210 -10.33 -17.97 -4.78
C ILE A 210 -10.83 -16.54 -4.91
N ILE A 211 -12.14 -16.37 -4.77
CA ILE A 211 -12.81 -15.07 -4.92
C ILE A 211 -13.49 -14.70 -3.63
N ILE A 212 -13.36 -13.44 -3.21
CA ILE A 212 -14.01 -12.94 -2.00
C ILE A 212 -14.77 -11.65 -2.25
N TRP A 213 -16.03 -11.69 -1.82
CA TRP A 213 -16.97 -10.58 -1.92
C TRP A 213 -17.03 -9.78 -0.62
N GLY A 214 -17.71 -8.63 -0.67
CA GLY A 214 -18.10 -7.90 0.53
C GLY A 214 -19.06 -8.72 1.41
N ARG A 215 -19.15 -8.37 2.70
CA ARG A 215 -19.94 -9.08 3.72
C ARG A 215 -21.44 -9.18 3.36
N GLU A 216 -21.94 -8.24 2.57
CA GLU A 216 -23.31 -8.16 2.07
C GLU A 216 -23.69 -9.30 1.11
N HIS A 217 -22.72 -10.03 0.55
CA HIS A 217 -22.99 -11.15 -0.36
C HIS A 217 -23.07 -12.51 0.34
N TYR A 218 -22.99 -12.52 1.67
CA TYR A 218 -22.94 -13.76 2.46
C TYR A 218 -24.12 -13.83 3.41
N PRO A 219 -25.18 -14.60 3.08
CA PRO A 219 -26.34 -14.76 3.94
C PRO A 219 -25.97 -15.26 5.35
N CYS A 220 -26.68 -14.76 6.36
CA CYS A 220 -26.40 -15.11 7.75
C CYS A 220 -27.02 -16.48 8.10
N PRO A 221 -26.22 -17.51 8.46
CA PRO A 221 -26.74 -18.83 8.79
C PRO A 221 -27.49 -18.88 10.13
N ARG A 222 -27.41 -17.81 10.94
CA ARG A 222 -28.16 -17.71 12.20
C ARG A 222 -29.65 -17.43 11.96
N PHE A 223 -29.98 -16.73 10.88
CA PHE A 223 -31.33 -16.29 10.54
C PHE A 223 -31.65 -16.69 9.10
N PRO A 224 -31.80 -18.00 8.82
CA PRO A 224 -32.08 -18.47 7.47
C PRO A 224 -33.42 -17.92 6.95
N GLY A 225 -33.50 -17.62 5.66
CA GLY A 225 -34.71 -17.08 5.02
C GLY A 225 -34.96 -15.58 5.27
N THR A 226 -33.97 -14.86 5.79
CA THR A 226 -34.02 -13.40 5.97
C THR A 226 -33.01 -12.70 5.05
N ASP A 227 -33.18 -11.39 4.87
CA ASP A 227 -32.22 -10.55 4.14
C ASP A 227 -30.96 -10.21 4.95
N LEU A 228 -30.81 -10.77 6.15
CA LEU A 228 -29.63 -10.52 6.99
C LEU A 228 -28.40 -11.22 6.42
N THR A 229 -27.32 -10.46 6.32
CA THR A 229 -26.05 -10.89 5.75
C THR A 229 -24.95 -10.89 6.80
N ALA A 230 -23.74 -11.25 6.40
CA ALA A 230 -22.59 -11.08 7.25
C ALA A 230 -22.31 -9.61 7.55
N ALA A 231 -22.84 -8.64 6.78
CA ALA A 231 -22.68 -7.21 7.05
C ALA A 231 -23.38 -6.80 8.35
N ASP A 232 -24.55 -7.38 8.61
CA ASP A 232 -25.38 -7.13 9.80
C ASP A 232 -24.89 -7.85 11.06
N CYS A 233 -23.81 -8.62 10.95
CA CYS A 233 -23.33 -9.45 12.05
C CYS A 233 -22.74 -8.61 13.19
N THR A 234 -23.32 -8.78 14.39
CA THR A 234 -22.94 -8.11 15.64
C THR A 234 -21.95 -8.93 16.49
N HIS A 235 -21.32 -9.96 15.92
CA HIS A 235 -20.37 -10.81 16.63
C HIS A 235 -19.24 -9.99 17.28
N ARG A 236 -19.06 -10.14 18.60
CA ARG A 236 -17.97 -9.54 19.38
C ARG A 236 -17.36 -10.59 20.31
N LYS A 237 -16.17 -10.32 20.85
CA LYS A 237 -15.46 -11.24 21.78
C LYS A 237 -16.31 -11.62 22.99
N HIS A 238 -17.06 -10.67 23.55
CA HIS A 238 -17.94 -10.86 24.71
C HIS A 238 -19.38 -11.25 24.36
N ALA A 239 -19.72 -11.29 23.07
CA ALA A 239 -21.02 -11.72 22.55
C ALA A 239 -20.79 -12.58 21.29
N PRO A 240 -20.27 -13.81 21.47
CA PRO A 240 -19.92 -14.67 20.35
C PRO A 240 -21.17 -15.10 19.58
N CYS A 241 -21.07 -15.15 18.25
CA CYS A 241 -22.15 -15.68 17.43
C CYS A 241 -22.10 -17.22 17.50
N PRO A 242 -23.18 -17.92 17.88
CA PRO A 242 -23.19 -19.37 18.01
C PRO A 242 -22.99 -20.07 16.66
N LYS A 243 -23.25 -19.38 15.54
CA LYS A 243 -23.09 -19.87 14.17
C LYS A 243 -21.82 -19.36 13.49
N ILE A 244 -20.87 -18.78 14.23
CA ILE A 244 -19.65 -18.19 13.63
C ILE A 244 -18.83 -19.21 12.83
N GLY A 245 -18.79 -20.48 13.27
CA GLY A 245 -18.11 -21.56 12.56
C GLY A 245 -18.78 -21.95 11.23
N GLN A 246 -20.08 -21.69 11.11
CA GLN A 246 -20.90 -21.94 9.91
C GLN A 246 -21.03 -20.68 9.02
N CYS A 247 -20.43 -19.56 9.41
CA CYS A 247 -20.54 -18.30 8.68
C CYS A 247 -19.81 -18.38 7.34
N PRO A 248 -20.52 -18.29 6.19
CA PRO A 248 -19.92 -18.49 4.87
C PRO A 248 -18.88 -17.41 4.57
N TYR A 249 -19.12 -16.15 4.99
CA TYR A 249 -18.12 -15.09 4.89
C TYR A 249 -16.82 -15.42 5.63
N LYS A 250 -16.89 -15.92 6.87
CA LYS A 250 -15.69 -16.25 7.64
C LYS A 250 -14.95 -17.44 7.05
N GLN A 251 -15.66 -18.44 6.54
CA GLN A 251 -15.05 -19.57 5.84
C GLN A 251 -14.36 -19.11 4.55
N GLN A 252 -15.02 -18.30 3.73
CA GLN A 252 -14.44 -17.77 2.50
C GLN A 252 -13.25 -16.85 2.78
N LYS A 253 -13.34 -16.00 3.80
CA LYS A 253 -12.21 -15.16 4.25
C LYS A 253 -11.01 -16.01 4.64
N ARG A 254 -11.19 -17.12 5.36
CA ARG A 254 -10.07 -18.03 5.67
C ARG A 254 -9.43 -18.60 4.40
N LYS A 255 -10.24 -19.08 3.45
CA LYS A 255 -9.75 -19.57 2.15
C LYS A 255 -8.96 -18.49 1.40
N ALA A 256 -9.48 -17.26 1.34
CA ALA A 256 -8.82 -16.13 0.69
C ALA A 256 -7.46 -15.82 1.35
N LEU A 257 -7.42 -15.73 2.67
CA LEU A 257 -6.17 -15.45 3.40
C LEU A 257 -5.10 -16.53 3.22
N THR A 258 -5.49 -17.78 2.93
CA THR A 258 -4.54 -18.88 2.66
C THR A 258 -4.19 -19.05 1.19
N ALA A 259 -5.01 -18.55 0.26
CA ALA A 259 -4.81 -18.72 -1.17
C ALA A 259 -3.59 -17.95 -1.68
N ASN A 260 -2.94 -18.50 -2.71
CA ASN A 260 -1.85 -17.80 -3.40
C ASN A 260 -2.38 -16.63 -4.23
N LEU A 261 -3.49 -16.81 -4.93
CA LEU A 261 -4.16 -15.76 -5.68
C LEU A 261 -5.58 -15.58 -5.14
N VAL A 262 -5.93 -14.33 -4.81
CA VAL A 262 -7.29 -13.94 -4.41
C VAL A 262 -7.80 -12.86 -5.34
N ILE A 263 -9.01 -13.06 -5.89
CA ILE A 263 -9.71 -12.02 -6.66
C ILE A 263 -10.70 -11.31 -5.74
N THR A 264 -10.66 -9.98 -5.71
CA THR A 264 -11.51 -9.15 -4.87
C THR A 264 -11.74 -7.77 -5.49
N ASN A 265 -12.47 -6.90 -4.79
CA ASN A 265 -12.69 -5.51 -5.19
C ASN A 265 -11.93 -4.53 -4.30
N TYR A 266 -11.79 -3.27 -4.74
CA TYR A 266 -11.05 -2.25 -4.01
C TYR A 266 -11.57 -2.03 -2.59
N SER A 267 -12.89 -2.00 -2.39
CA SER A 267 -13.47 -1.79 -1.06
C SER A 267 -12.97 -2.85 -0.06
N PHE A 268 -13.07 -4.13 -0.41
CA PHE A 268 -12.59 -5.21 0.46
C PHE A 268 -11.07 -5.16 0.63
N ALA A 269 -10.33 -4.99 -0.47
CA ALA A 269 -8.88 -4.99 -0.47
C ALA A 269 -8.30 -3.88 0.42
N LEU A 270 -8.78 -2.64 0.24
CA LEU A 270 -8.32 -1.47 1.00
C LEU A 270 -8.67 -1.60 2.49
N HIS A 271 -9.86 -2.10 2.84
CA HIS A 271 -10.19 -2.34 4.25
C HIS A 271 -9.30 -3.41 4.88
N GLU A 272 -9.07 -4.54 4.20
CA GLU A 272 -8.24 -5.61 4.75
C GLU A 272 -6.76 -5.23 4.84
N MET A 273 -6.22 -4.49 3.87
CA MET A 273 -4.80 -4.10 3.88
C MET A 273 -4.49 -2.99 4.89
N ASN A 274 -5.39 -2.02 5.08
CA ASN A 274 -5.14 -0.85 5.93
C ASN A 274 -5.52 -1.08 7.41
N TYR A 275 -6.55 -1.89 7.71
CA TYR A 275 -7.06 -2.01 9.08
C TYR A 275 -6.87 -3.39 9.71
N VAL A 276 -6.82 -4.46 8.91
CA VAL A 276 -6.76 -5.84 9.42
C VAL A 276 -5.38 -6.47 9.20
N GLY A 277 -4.73 -6.15 8.09
CA GLY A 277 -3.42 -6.64 7.68
C GLY A 277 -3.42 -8.02 6.99
N GLY A 278 -4.58 -8.66 6.80
CA GLY A 278 -4.65 -10.06 6.36
C GLY A 278 -4.15 -10.32 4.93
N LEU A 279 -4.18 -9.30 4.07
CA LEU A 279 -3.74 -9.37 2.68
C LEU A 279 -2.48 -8.54 2.39
N SER A 280 -1.87 -7.94 3.41
CA SER A 280 -0.70 -7.08 3.26
C SER A 280 0.54 -7.88 2.82
N GLY A 281 1.44 -7.24 2.08
CA GLY A 281 2.69 -7.84 1.61
C GLY A 281 2.55 -8.82 0.43
N ARG A 282 1.41 -8.81 -0.25
CA ARG A 282 1.15 -9.56 -1.48
C ARG A 282 1.41 -8.68 -2.70
N LEU A 283 1.69 -9.30 -3.85
CA LEU A 283 1.65 -8.61 -5.13
C LEU A 283 0.23 -8.10 -5.40
N GLN A 284 0.10 -6.82 -5.73
CA GLN A 284 -1.17 -6.21 -6.07
C GLN A 284 -1.29 -6.09 -7.59
N VAL A 285 -2.35 -6.65 -8.13
CA VAL A 285 -2.76 -6.48 -9.52
C VAL A 285 -4.02 -5.63 -9.52
N ASP A 286 -3.91 -4.42 -10.07
CA ASP A 286 -5.00 -3.46 -10.18
C ASP A 286 -5.54 -3.47 -11.61
N ASP A 287 -6.71 -4.09 -11.78
CA ASP A 287 -7.42 -4.09 -13.06
C ASP A 287 -8.14 -2.78 -13.28
N GLU A 288 -8.19 -2.33 -14.54
CA GLU A 288 -8.60 -0.97 -14.92
C GLU A 288 -7.84 0.08 -14.08
N GLY A 289 -6.50 0.07 -14.21
CA GLY A 289 -5.58 0.84 -13.37
C GLY A 289 -5.83 2.37 -13.38
N ASP A 290 -6.50 2.88 -14.41
CA ASP A 290 -6.97 4.27 -14.49
C ASP A 290 -8.02 4.62 -13.43
N LEU A 291 -8.72 3.62 -12.87
CA LEU A 291 -9.73 3.80 -11.82
C LEU A 291 -9.15 3.79 -10.41
N VAL A 292 -7.89 3.40 -10.23
CA VAL A 292 -7.24 3.24 -8.91
C VAL A 292 -7.35 4.51 -8.07
N GLU A 293 -7.05 5.67 -8.66
CA GLU A 293 -7.12 6.96 -7.96
C GLU A 293 -8.53 7.23 -7.43
N GLY A 294 -9.54 7.04 -8.29
CA GLY A 294 -10.94 7.22 -7.92
C GLY A 294 -11.39 6.30 -6.79
N GLU A 295 -10.96 5.03 -6.81
CA GLU A 295 -11.29 4.06 -5.75
C GLU A 295 -10.61 4.40 -4.41
N ILE A 296 -9.36 4.85 -4.44
CA ILE A 296 -8.66 5.32 -3.23
C ILE A 296 -9.34 6.58 -2.67
N MET A 297 -9.69 7.53 -3.52
CA MET A 297 -10.38 8.75 -3.10
C MET A 297 -11.74 8.45 -2.48
N LYS A 298 -12.52 7.52 -3.05
CA LYS A 298 -13.78 7.04 -2.46
C LYS A 298 -13.57 6.43 -1.08
N PHE A 299 -12.52 5.61 -0.92
CA PHE A 299 -12.20 4.96 0.34
C PHE A 299 -11.81 5.95 1.46
N MET A 300 -11.11 7.04 1.11
CA MET A 300 -10.73 8.09 2.07
C MET A 300 -11.84 9.10 2.36
N SER A 301 -12.93 9.09 1.56
CA SER A 301 -14.00 10.07 1.66
C SER A 301 -15.08 9.65 2.65
N LEU A 302 -15.58 10.62 3.43
CA LEU A 302 -16.78 10.48 4.25
C LEU A 302 -17.93 11.25 3.59
N ILE A 303 -19.00 10.54 3.22
CA ILE A 303 -20.22 11.16 2.69
C ILE A 303 -21.27 11.23 3.79
N LEU A 304 -21.63 12.46 4.19
CA LEU A 304 -22.70 12.73 5.15
C LEU A 304 -23.92 13.23 4.40
N THR A 305 -24.96 12.40 4.31
CA THR A 305 -26.24 12.80 3.72
C THR A 305 -27.05 13.62 4.72
N GLN A 306 -27.90 14.51 4.21
CA GLN A 306 -28.81 15.31 5.04
C GLN A 306 -29.67 14.43 5.95
N ARG A 307 -30.19 13.32 5.41
CA ARG A 307 -30.98 12.34 6.18
C ARG A 307 -30.20 11.72 7.35
N GLN A 308 -28.90 11.45 7.19
CA GLN A 308 -28.06 10.94 8.28
C GLN A 308 -27.83 12.00 9.35
N LEU A 309 -27.59 13.25 8.93
CA LEU A 309 -27.41 14.39 9.83
C LEU A 309 -28.67 14.62 10.67
N GLU A 310 -29.84 14.66 10.04
CA GLU A 310 -31.13 14.81 10.71
C GLU A 310 -31.41 13.68 11.71
N ARG A 311 -31.16 12.42 11.32
CA ARG A 311 -31.36 11.26 12.20
C ARG A 311 -30.47 11.29 13.45
N CYS A 312 -29.30 11.90 13.35
CA CYS A 312 -28.38 12.06 14.48
C CYS A 312 -28.57 13.39 15.23
N GLU A 313 -29.54 14.23 14.82
CA GLU A 313 -29.75 15.58 15.36
C GLU A 313 -28.49 16.46 15.26
N ILE A 314 -27.77 16.32 14.15
CA ILE A 314 -26.56 17.06 13.84
C ILE A 314 -26.88 18.07 12.73
N GLU A 315 -26.70 19.35 13.00
CA GLU A 315 -26.82 20.38 11.96
C GLU A 315 -25.64 20.31 10.97
N PRO A 316 -25.78 20.70 9.70
CA PRO A 316 -24.65 20.75 8.76
C PRO A 316 -23.66 21.88 9.10
N PRO A 317 -22.41 21.82 8.59
CA PRO A 317 -21.46 22.93 8.72
C PRO A 317 -21.99 24.18 8.00
N LYS A 318 -21.63 25.36 8.54
CA LYS A 318 -22.05 26.67 8.00
C LYS A 318 -21.71 26.87 6.53
N PHE A 319 -20.55 26.36 6.09
CA PHE A 319 -20.12 26.37 4.69
C PHE A 319 -19.55 25.01 4.30
N LYS A 320 -20.03 24.42 3.20
CA LYS A 320 -19.58 23.10 2.73
C LYS A 320 -18.22 23.13 2.03
N THR A 321 -17.82 24.27 1.49
CA THR A 321 -16.61 24.44 0.66
C THR A 321 -15.41 25.01 1.42
N LYS A 322 -15.55 25.34 2.71
CA LYS A 322 -14.47 25.93 3.52
C LYS A 322 -14.02 24.95 4.59
N LEU A 323 -12.72 24.62 4.60
CA LEU A 323 -12.14 23.70 5.59
C LEU A 323 -12.37 24.20 7.02
N ASP A 324 -12.22 25.50 7.28
CA ASP A 324 -12.42 26.09 8.61
C ASP A 324 -13.84 25.84 9.15
N ALA A 325 -14.86 25.93 8.29
CA ALA A 325 -16.24 25.67 8.68
C ALA A 325 -16.45 24.19 9.07
N TRP A 326 -15.73 23.26 8.44
CA TRP A 326 -15.73 21.85 8.82
C TRP A 326 -15.00 21.63 10.15
N LEU A 327 -13.87 22.31 10.39
CA LEU A 327 -13.12 22.21 11.66
C LEU A 327 -13.92 22.74 12.85
N GLU A 328 -14.59 23.88 12.67
CA GLU A 328 -15.49 24.47 13.67
C GLU A 328 -16.69 23.55 13.95
N TRP A 329 -17.24 22.93 12.91
CA TRP A 329 -18.36 22.01 13.01
C TRP A 329 -18.01 20.67 13.68
N VAL A 330 -16.83 20.10 13.38
CA VAL A 330 -16.46 18.76 13.85
C VAL A 330 -16.31 18.71 15.38
N ARG A 331 -15.74 19.76 16.00
CA ARG A 331 -15.44 19.78 17.44
C ARG A 331 -16.67 19.54 18.33
N PRO A 332 -17.75 20.34 18.26
CA PRO A 332 -18.95 20.10 19.06
C PRO A 332 -19.71 18.84 18.61
N THR A 333 -19.64 18.49 17.32
CA THR A 333 -20.32 17.32 16.78
C THR A 333 -19.75 16.01 17.32
N LEU A 334 -18.42 15.92 17.49
CA LEU A 334 -17.76 14.76 18.09
C LEU A 334 -18.28 14.46 19.50
N GLU A 335 -18.54 15.49 20.30
CA GLU A 335 -19.09 15.31 21.66
C GLU A 335 -20.52 14.75 21.64
N LYS A 336 -21.36 15.20 20.69
CA LYS A 336 -22.73 14.71 20.52
C LYS A 336 -22.76 13.21 20.17
N VAL A 337 -21.93 12.82 19.19
CA VAL A 337 -21.83 11.42 18.74
C VAL A 337 -21.21 10.51 19.80
N GLY A 338 -20.25 11.02 20.60
CA GLY A 338 -19.63 10.27 21.68
C GLY A 338 -20.58 9.93 22.83
N ARG A 339 -21.57 10.77 23.12
CA ARG A 339 -22.58 10.52 24.17
C ARG A 339 -23.60 9.46 23.75
N GLN A 340 -24.05 9.47 22.49
CA GLN A 340 -25.03 8.50 21.96
C GLN A 340 -24.50 7.05 21.86
N ASN A 341 -23.18 6.82 21.92
CA ASN A 341 -22.61 5.46 21.88
C ASN A 341 -22.41 4.83 23.28
N ASN A 342 -22.63 5.59 24.36
CA ASN A 342 -22.49 5.14 25.74
C ASN A 342 -23.84 4.88 26.45
N GLU A 343 -24.95 5.08 25.75
CA GLU A 343 -26.28 4.55 26.06
C GLU A 343 -26.52 3.28 25.23
#